data_AF-A0A818JJU6-F1
#
_entry.id   AF-A0A818JJU6-F1
#
_cell.length_a   1.000
_cell.length_b   1.000
_cell.length_c   1.000
_cell.angle_alpha   90.00
_cell.angle_beta   90.00
_cell.angle_gamma   90.00
#
_symmetry.space_group_name_H-M   'P 1'
#
loop_
_entity.id
_entity.type
_entity.pdbx_description
1 polymer ?
#
loop_
_entity_poly.entity_id
_entity_poly.type
_entity_poly.pdbx_seq_one_letter_code
_entity_poly.pdbx_strand_id
1 'polypeptide(L)'
;MIIWETVDFSSRNFESFDSTKLLSLRMYRLLLKSNLITTIHENTFDTIGNILIELDLQMNQLSYISSKWFNSKLNQLKILNLASNHLESFPELNHIHLSYLQELNLSWNQIEIFPYQIHQWKSLIKLDLSFNKLSSVPRYALMGLHNLTWLSLASNRNLSCK
;
A
#
# COMPACT_ATOMS: atom_id res chain seq x y z
N MET A 1 -8.97 25.44 10.40
CA MET A 1 -7.85 24.55 10.00
C MET A 1 -8.03 24.23 8.52
N ILE A 2 -7.01 24.47 7.71
CA ILE A 2 -7.06 24.25 6.26
C ILE A 2 -6.87 22.74 5.98
N ILE A 3 -7.69 22.17 5.10
CA ILE A 3 -7.52 20.80 4.59
C ILE A 3 -7.01 20.92 3.17
N TRP A 4 -5.88 20.27 2.90
CA TRP A 4 -5.26 20.24 1.60
C TRP A 4 -5.84 19.12 0.76
N GLU A 5 -6.12 19.42 -0.50
CA GLU A 5 -6.51 18.39 -1.44
C GLU A 5 -5.35 17.41 -1.69
N THR A 6 -4.13 17.93 -1.80
CA THR A 6 -2.91 17.15 -2.00
C THR A 6 -1.75 17.82 -1.31
N VAL A 7 -0.91 17.02 -0.67
CA VAL A 7 0.42 17.45 -0.21
C VAL A 7 1.45 16.54 -0.87
N ASP A 8 2.34 17.18 -1.62
CA ASP A 8 3.35 16.52 -2.41
C ASP A 8 4.74 16.72 -1.77
N PHE A 9 5.36 15.60 -1.39
CA PHE A 9 6.71 15.43 -0.86
C PHE A 9 7.61 14.61 -1.79
N SER A 10 7.20 14.44 -3.04
CA SER A 10 7.93 13.65 -4.04
C SER A 10 9.28 14.26 -4.40
N SER A 11 10.25 13.42 -4.76
CA SER A 11 11.54 13.88 -5.31
C SER A 11 12.33 14.83 -4.39
N ARG A 12 12.27 14.60 -3.08
CA ARG A 12 12.94 15.42 -2.05
C ARG A 12 14.12 14.71 -1.38
N ASN A 13 14.54 13.55 -1.90
CA ASN A 13 15.63 12.72 -1.36
C ASN A 13 15.44 12.35 0.11
N PHE A 14 14.19 12.17 0.58
CA PHE A 14 13.96 11.69 1.93
C PHE A 14 14.45 10.24 2.07
N GLU A 15 15.31 9.98 3.04
CA GLU A 15 15.77 8.62 3.38
C GLU A 15 14.83 7.95 4.40
N SER A 16 14.10 8.76 5.18
CA SER A 16 13.10 8.33 6.13
C SER A 16 11.95 9.34 6.22
N PHE A 17 10.79 8.87 6.68
CA PHE A 17 9.61 9.70 6.86
C PHE A 17 8.93 9.42 8.20
N ASP A 18 8.43 10.48 8.83
CA ASP A 18 7.85 10.41 10.18
C ASP A 18 6.78 11.50 10.35
N SER A 19 6.03 11.43 11.45
CA SER A 19 4.92 12.33 11.75
C SER A 19 5.33 13.79 11.96
N THR A 20 6.60 14.10 12.25
CA THR A 20 7.04 15.50 12.47
C THR A 20 6.92 16.34 11.21
N LYS A 21 7.07 15.71 10.03
CA LYS A 21 6.89 16.34 8.71
C LYS A 21 5.43 16.59 8.35
N LEU A 22 4.50 16.00 9.11
CA LEU A 22 3.06 16.10 8.93
C LEU A 22 2.38 16.97 9.99
N LEU A 23 3.14 17.58 10.91
CA LEU A 23 2.60 18.41 11.97
C LEU A 23 1.71 19.52 11.39
N SER A 24 0.52 19.65 11.95
CA SER A 24 -0.48 20.65 11.55
C SER A 24 -1.04 20.50 10.13
N LEU A 25 -0.65 19.46 9.39
CA LEU A 25 -1.20 19.17 8.07
C LEU A 25 -2.44 18.27 8.18
N ARG A 26 -3.40 18.54 7.31
CA ARG A 26 -4.51 17.65 6.99
C ARG A 26 -4.63 17.58 5.49
N MET A 27 -4.66 16.37 4.93
CA MET A 27 -4.74 16.18 3.49
C MET A 27 -5.55 14.94 3.09
N TYR A 28 -6.14 14.98 1.90
CA TYR A 28 -6.74 13.80 1.28
C TYR A 28 -5.71 12.94 0.54
N ARG A 29 -4.67 13.54 -0.04
CA ARG A 29 -3.63 12.83 -0.78
C ARG A 29 -2.24 13.20 -0.27
N LEU A 30 -1.43 12.19 0.03
CA LEU A 30 -0.04 12.33 0.42
C LEU A 30 0.84 11.64 -0.62
N LEU A 31 1.62 12.43 -1.36
CA LEU A 31 2.53 11.93 -2.38
C LEU A 31 3.97 11.96 -1.85
N LEU A 32 4.62 10.81 -1.85
CA LEU A 32 5.99 10.59 -1.38
C LEU A 32 6.84 9.88 -2.44
N LYS A 33 6.39 9.88 -3.70
CA LYS A 33 7.05 9.12 -4.77
C LYS A 33 8.46 9.61 -5.08
N SER A 34 9.30 8.70 -5.58
CA SER A 34 10.65 9.02 -6.05
C SER A 34 11.50 9.67 -4.95
N ASN A 35 11.48 9.13 -3.74
CA ASN A 35 12.41 9.48 -2.67
C ASN A 35 13.38 8.29 -2.44
N LEU A 36 14.15 8.33 -1.36
CA LEU A 36 15.07 7.28 -0.95
C LEU A 36 14.56 6.58 0.32
N ILE A 37 13.24 6.59 0.54
CA ILE A 37 12.67 6.21 1.84
C ILE A 37 12.87 4.72 2.05
N THR A 38 13.68 4.39 3.06
CA THR A 38 13.90 3.02 3.52
C THR A 38 12.94 2.65 4.65
N THR A 39 12.53 3.66 5.44
CA THR A 39 11.68 3.47 6.62
C THR A 39 10.67 4.60 6.78
N ILE A 40 9.45 4.23 7.20
CA ILE A 40 8.45 5.16 7.69
C ILE A 40 8.04 4.73 9.09
N HIS A 41 8.11 5.66 10.04
CA HIS A 41 7.80 5.35 11.42
C HIS A 41 6.37 4.81 11.56
N GLU A 42 6.16 3.81 12.43
CA GLU A 42 4.90 3.07 12.53
C GLU A 42 3.67 3.92 12.88
N ASN A 43 3.88 5.04 13.58
CA ASN A 43 2.83 5.96 14.02
C ASN A 43 2.70 7.20 13.12
N THR A 44 3.37 7.22 11.95
CA THR A 44 3.41 8.38 11.06
C THR A 44 2.02 8.87 10.65
N PHE A 45 1.10 7.93 10.44
CA PHE A 45 -0.24 8.21 9.93
C PHE A 45 -1.30 8.43 11.02
N ASP A 46 -0.91 8.43 12.29
CA ASP A 46 -1.84 8.48 13.43
C ASP A 46 -2.72 9.76 13.46
N THR A 47 -2.17 10.87 12.97
CA THR A 47 -2.83 12.18 13.00
C THR A 47 -3.57 12.52 11.70
N ILE A 48 -3.16 11.93 10.57
CA ILE A 48 -3.70 12.26 9.24
C ILE A 48 -4.56 11.16 8.63
N GLY A 49 -4.41 9.91 9.07
CA GLY A 49 -4.95 8.76 8.33
C GLY A 49 -6.47 8.75 8.25
N ASN A 50 -7.16 9.35 9.22
CA ASN A 50 -8.63 9.33 9.31
C ASN A 50 -9.34 10.05 8.15
N ILE A 51 -8.63 10.87 7.39
CA ILE A 51 -9.15 11.53 6.19
C ILE A 51 -8.32 11.20 4.93
N LEU A 52 -7.22 10.45 5.07
CA LEU A 52 -6.34 10.16 3.95
C LEU A 52 -7.03 9.19 2.99
N ILE A 53 -7.12 9.59 1.73
CA ILE A 53 -7.75 8.85 0.64
C ILE A 53 -6.69 8.18 -0.24
N GLU A 54 -5.54 8.84 -0.44
CA GLU A 54 -4.46 8.34 -1.28
C GLU A 54 -3.11 8.48 -0.60
N LEU A 55 -2.34 7.40 -0.65
CA LEU A 55 -0.96 7.35 -0.22
C LEU A 55 -0.12 6.79 -1.37
N ASP A 56 0.75 7.64 -1.93
CA ASP A 56 1.68 7.26 -2.99
C ASP A 56 3.11 7.21 -2.44
N LEU A 57 3.68 6.02 -2.41
CA LEU A 57 5.03 5.69 -1.97
C LEU A 57 5.86 5.05 -3.09
N GLN A 58 5.43 5.21 -4.34
CA GLN A 58 6.09 4.62 -5.49
C GLN A 58 7.56 5.06 -5.62
N MET A 59 8.42 4.17 -6.12
CA MET A 59 9.85 4.48 -6.36
C MET A 59 10.54 4.95 -5.08
N ASN A 60 10.51 4.11 -4.05
CA ASN A 60 11.26 4.28 -2.81
C ASN A 60 12.10 3.01 -2.55
N GLN A 61 12.65 2.87 -1.35
CA GLN A 61 13.52 1.74 -0.96
C GLN A 61 12.94 0.95 0.22
N LEU A 62 11.61 0.94 0.37
CA LEU A 62 10.94 0.26 1.47
C LEU A 62 11.16 -1.25 1.36
N SER A 63 11.66 -1.87 2.42
CA SER A 63 11.81 -3.33 2.54
C SER A 63 10.69 -3.98 3.35
N TYR A 64 9.98 -3.20 4.17
CA TYR A 64 8.83 -3.65 4.95
C TYR A 64 7.78 -2.55 5.09
N ILE A 65 6.54 -2.97 5.41
CA ILE A 65 5.43 -2.09 5.78
C ILE A 65 4.95 -2.48 7.17
N SER A 66 4.77 -1.51 8.06
CA SER A 66 4.23 -1.80 9.40
C SER A 66 2.72 -2.00 9.33
N SER A 67 2.22 -3.09 9.92
CA SER A 67 0.78 -3.33 10.06
C SER A 67 0.08 -2.24 10.90
N LYS A 68 0.83 -1.52 11.74
CA LYS A 68 0.30 -0.42 12.56
C LYS A 68 -0.23 0.76 11.74
N TRP A 69 0.24 0.94 10.50
CA TRP A 69 -0.30 1.97 9.61
C TRP A 69 -1.81 1.78 9.39
N PHE A 70 -2.26 0.53 9.38
CA PHE A 70 -3.64 0.15 9.10
C PHE A 70 -4.47 -0.10 10.36
N ASN A 71 -3.86 -0.35 11.51
CA ASN A 71 -4.56 -0.68 12.76
C ASN A 71 -5.42 0.45 13.34
N SER A 72 -5.14 1.71 13.00
CA SER A 72 -5.75 2.82 13.77
C SER A 72 -6.33 3.95 12.93
N LYS A 73 -5.91 4.17 11.68
CA LYS A 73 -6.27 5.42 10.98
C LYS A 73 -6.48 5.39 9.48
N LEU A 74 -5.81 4.54 8.68
CA LEU A 74 -5.96 4.53 7.21
C LEU A 74 -7.28 3.93 6.70
N ASN A 75 -8.38 4.11 7.45
CA ASN A 75 -9.67 3.50 7.19
C ASN A 75 -10.40 4.14 6.00
N GLN A 76 -10.04 5.35 5.60
CA GLN A 76 -10.63 6.05 4.44
C GLN A 76 -9.80 5.87 3.16
N LEU A 77 -8.69 5.13 3.24
CA LEU A 77 -7.77 4.96 2.13
C LEU A 77 -8.45 4.21 0.99
N LYS A 78 -8.43 4.81 -0.20
CA LYS A 78 -8.94 4.24 -1.45
C LYS A 78 -7.81 3.77 -2.36
N ILE A 79 -6.67 4.46 -2.33
CA ILE A 79 -5.54 4.19 -3.22
C ILE A 79 -4.28 4.06 -2.37
N LEU A 80 -3.59 2.93 -2.53
CA LEU A 80 -2.28 2.68 -1.96
C LEU A 80 -1.31 2.26 -3.08
N ASN A 81 -0.36 3.14 -3.39
CA ASN A 81 0.68 2.86 -4.37
C ASN A 81 2.02 2.61 -3.66
N LEU A 82 2.50 1.38 -3.73
CA LEU A 82 3.76 0.89 -3.17
C LEU A 82 4.69 0.35 -4.27
N ALA A 83 4.39 0.67 -5.53
CA ALA A 83 5.13 0.14 -6.67
C ALA A 83 6.61 0.53 -6.63
N SER A 84 7.48 -0.31 -7.20
CA SER A 84 8.90 -0.01 -7.32
C SER A 84 9.56 0.26 -5.96
N ASN A 85 9.44 -0.71 -5.05
CA ASN A 85 10.12 -0.74 -3.75
C ASN A 85 10.91 -2.06 -3.62
N HIS A 86 11.33 -2.42 -2.42
CA HIS A 86 12.08 -3.65 -2.12
C HIS A 86 11.29 -4.59 -1.21
N LEU A 87 9.96 -4.56 -1.25
CA LEU A 87 9.11 -5.35 -0.37
C LEU A 87 9.21 -6.84 -0.71
N GLU A 88 9.60 -7.67 0.25
CA GLU A 88 9.61 -9.14 0.12
C GLU A 88 8.27 -9.78 0.57
N SER A 89 7.49 -9.04 1.34
CA SER A 89 6.17 -9.42 1.81
C SER A 89 5.29 -8.20 2.03
N PHE A 90 3.99 -8.43 2.07
CA PHE A 90 3.02 -7.47 2.58
C PHE A 90 2.65 -7.87 4.02
N PRO A 91 2.48 -6.91 4.96
CA PRO A 91 2.21 -7.22 6.35
C PRO A 91 0.94 -8.05 6.54
N GLU A 92 0.98 -8.96 7.50
CA GLU A 92 -0.23 -9.66 7.93
C GLU A 92 -1.18 -8.67 8.60
N LEU A 93 -2.33 -8.45 7.97
CA LEU A 93 -3.35 -7.51 8.43
C LEU A 93 -4.51 -8.25 9.10
N ASN A 94 -4.19 -9.13 10.05
CA ASN A 94 -5.19 -9.94 10.74
C ASN A 94 -6.20 -9.03 11.46
N HIS A 95 -7.49 -9.20 11.14
CA HIS A 95 -8.62 -8.41 11.65
C HIS A 95 -8.69 -6.94 11.19
N ILE A 96 -7.84 -6.50 10.25
CA ILE A 96 -7.88 -5.14 9.70
C ILE A 96 -8.65 -5.13 8.38
N HIS A 97 -9.68 -4.31 8.32
CA HIS A 97 -10.56 -4.22 7.15
C HIS A 97 -10.41 -2.86 6.47
N LEU A 98 -9.65 -2.82 5.37
CA LEU A 98 -9.56 -1.64 4.49
C LEU A 98 -10.80 -1.57 3.59
N SER A 99 -11.93 -1.25 4.22
CA SER A 99 -13.27 -1.35 3.61
C SER A 99 -13.49 -0.43 2.41
N TYR A 100 -12.63 0.59 2.24
CA TYR A 100 -12.72 1.55 1.15
C TYR A 100 -11.58 1.44 0.14
N LEU A 101 -10.61 0.54 0.35
CA LEU A 101 -9.49 0.40 -0.57
C LEU A 101 -9.99 -0.15 -1.91
N GLN A 102 -9.74 0.62 -2.97
CA GLN A 102 -10.16 0.36 -4.34
C GLN A 102 -8.98 -0.03 -5.23
N GLU A 103 -7.80 0.55 -4.98
CA GLU A 103 -6.61 0.29 -5.77
C GLU A 103 -5.40 0.00 -4.87
N LEU A 104 -4.79 -1.16 -5.08
CA LEU A 104 -3.54 -1.55 -4.47
C LEU A 104 -2.51 -1.85 -5.56
N ASN A 105 -1.42 -1.08 -5.59
CA ASN A 105 -0.30 -1.34 -6.48
C ASN A 105 0.92 -1.78 -5.68
N LEU A 106 1.30 -3.04 -5.85
CA LEU A 106 2.50 -3.67 -5.28
C LEU A 106 3.47 -4.10 -6.38
N SER A 107 3.30 -3.61 -7.61
CA SER A 107 4.13 -4.02 -8.74
C SER A 107 5.60 -3.66 -8.53
N TRP A 108 6.51 -4.35 -9.22
CA TRP A 108 7.95 -4.08 -9.15
C TRP A 108 8.49 -4.11 -7.71
N ASN A 109 8.14 -5.18 -7.00
CA ASN A 109 8.67 -5.49 -5.68
C ASN A 109 9.32 -6.88 -5.71
N GLN A 110 9.56 -7.47 -4.55
CA GLN A 110 10.18 -8.78 -4.40
C GLN A 110 9.25 -9.77 -3.67
N ILE A 111 7.92 -9.54 -3.74
CA ILE A 111 6.94 -10.28 -2.95
C ILE A 111 6.91 -11.74 -3.38
N GLU A 112 7.16 -12.64 -2.44
CA GLU A 112 7.23 -14.08 -2.69
C GLU A 112 5.92 -14.81 -2.37
N ILE A 113 5.20 -14.29 -1.37
CA ILE A 113 3.96 -14.87 -0.85
C ILE A 113 2.80 -13.94 -1.20
N PHE A 114 1.75 -14.51 -1.80
CA PHE A 114 0.55 -13.74 -2.10
C PHE A 114 -0.09 -13.22 -0.80
N PRO A 115 -0.45 -11.92 -0.72
CA PRO A 115 -1.04 -11.34 0.48
C PRO A 115 -2.48 -11.81 0.65
N TYR A 116 -2.69 -13.01 1.20
CA TYR A 116 -4.00 -13.68 1.19
C TYR A 116 -5.09 -12.88 1.92
N GLN A 117 -4.73 -12.04 2.90
CA GLN A 117 -5.68 -11.21 3.67
C GLN A 117 -6.45 -10.20 2.81
N ILE A 118 -5.98 -9.89 1.59
CA ILE A 118 -6.69 -8.97 0.70
C ILE A 118 -8.10 -9.46 0.33
N HIS A 119 -8.41 -10.76 0.47
CA HIS A 119 -9.75 -11.31 0.24
C HIS A 119 -10.84 -10.62 1.08
N GLN A 120 -10.46 -9.94 2.17
CA GLN A 120 -11.37 -9.19 3.04
C GLN A 120 -11.70 -7.79 2.50
N TRP A 121 -10.95 -7.28 1.52
CA TRP A 121 -11.08 -5.92 1.00
C TRP A 121 -12.09 -5.89 -0.14
N LYS A 122 -13.38 -6.00 0.21
CA LYS A 122 -14.50 -6.15 -0.73
C LYS A 122 -14.67 -4.98 -1.71
N SER A 123 -14.08 -3.82 -1.42
CA SER A 123 -14.11 -2.64 -2.28
C SER A 123 -12.99 -2.62 -3.32
N LEU A 124 -12.06 -3.58 -3.32
CA LEU A 124 -10.91 -3.59 -4.21
C LEU A 124 -11.38 -3.81 -5.66
N ILE A 125 -10.98 -2.89 -6.54
CA ILE A 125 -11.31 -2.85 -7.96
C ILE A 125 -10.08 -3.22 -8.80
N LYS A 126 -8.90 -2.75 -8.39
CA LYS A 126 -7.64 -3.00 -9.08
C LYS A 126 -6.57 -3.52 -8.12
N LEU A 127 -5.92 -4.59 -8.53
CA LEU A 127 -4.76 -5.16 -7.84
C LEU A 127 -3.62 -5.39 -8.81
N ASP A 128 -2.50 -4.70 -8.61
CA ASP A 128 -1.27 -4.95 -9.34
C ASP A 128 -0.24 -5.66 -8.45
N LEU A 129 0.10 -6.88 -8.82
CA LEU A 129 1.17 -7.69 -8.22
C LEU A 129 2.19 -8.09 -9.29
N SER A 130 2.21 -7.43 -10.44
CA SER A 130 3.14 -7.74 -11.51
C SER A 130 4.59 -7.43 -11.14
N PHE A 131 5.55 -8.10 -11.79
CA PHE A 131 6.97 -7.93 -11.52
C PHE A 131 7.30 -8.16 -10.03
N ASN A 132 6.82 -9.27 -9.48
CA ASN A 132 7.15 -9.78 -8.16
C ASN A 132 7.77 -11.20 -8.29
N LYS A 133 7.91 -11.91 -7.16
CA LYS A 133 8.48 -13.26 -7.08
C LYS A 133 7.45 -14.31 -6.65
N LEU A 134 6.16 -14.05 -6.86
CA LEU A 134 5.08 -14.93 -6.41
C LEU A 134 5.25 -16.32 -7.02
N SER A 135 5.10 -17.35 -6.18
CA SER A 135 5.17 -18.76 -6.59
C SER A 135 3.79 -19.40 -6.80
N SER A 136 2.78 -18.88 -6.11
CA SER A 136 1.40 -19.36 -6.18
C SER A 136 0.40 -18.27 -5.77
N VAL A 137 -0.85 -18.44 -6.20
CA VAL A 137 -2.00 -17.69 -5.70
C VAL A 137 -2.96 -18.68 -5.07
N PRO A 138 -3.24 -18.60 -3.75
CA PRO A 138 -4.17 -19.52 -3.11
C PRO A 138 -5.58 -19.41 -3.74
N ARG A 139 -6.27 -20.54 -3.95
CA ARG A 139 -7.59 -20.58 -4.60
C ARG A 139 -8.62 -19.66 -3.94
N TYR A 140 -8.53 -19.50 -2.62
CA TYR A 140 -9.43 -18.66 -1.83
C TYR A 140 -9.05 -17.18 -1.81
N ALA A 141 -7.84 -16.81 -2.26
CA ALA A 141 -7.28 -15.48 -2.07
C ALA A 141 -8.04 -14.37 -2.84
N LEU A 142 -8.80 -14.76 -3.87
CA LEU A 142 -9.62 -13.85 -4.68
C LEU A 142 -11.14 -14.02 -4.43
N MET A 143 -11.58 -15.03 -3.67
CA MET A 143 -13.01 -15.39 -3.56
C MET A 143 -13.90 -14.28 -2.96
N GLY A 144 -13.35 -13.39 -2.14
CA GLY A 144 -14.08 -12.27 -1.52
C GLY A 144 -14.02 -10.95 -2.32
N LEU A 145 -13.28 -10.92 -3.42
CA LEU A 145 -13.02 -9.71 -4.20
C LEU A 145 -14.07 -9.48 -5.29
N HIS A 146 -15.34 -9.38 -4.92
CA HIS A 146 -16.47 -9.31 -5.87
C HIS A 146 -16.46 -8.09 -6.80
N ASN A 147 -15.75 -7.02 -6.42
CA ASN A 147 -15.63 -5.79 -7.21
C ASN A 147 -14.34 -5.72 -8.05
N LEU A 148 -13.47 -6.73 -7.97
CA LEU A 148 -12.20 -6.73 -8.67
C LEU A 148 -12.44 -6.89 -10.18
N THR A 149 -12.07 -5.88 -10.94
CA THR A 149 -12.22 -5.85 -12.41
C THR A 149 -10.89 -5.92 -13.13
N TRP A 150 -9.79 -5.65 -12.42
CA TRP A 150 -8.44 -5.68 -12.98
C TRP A 150 -7.45 -6.32 -12.01
N LEU A 151 -6.76 -7.36 -12.50
CA LEU A 151 -5.72 -8.07 -11.77
C LEU A 151 -4.53 -8.28 -12.70
N SER A 152 -3.35 -7.85 -12.26
CA SER A 152 -2.10 -8.17 -12.95
C SER A 152 -1.19 -9.02 -12.08
N LEU A 153 -0.83 -10.18 -12.61
CA LEU A 153 0.17 -11.10 -12.05
C LEU A 153 1.34 -11.29 -13.01
N ALA A 154 1.45 -10.44 -14.03
CA ALA A 154 2.46 -10.54 -15.08
C ALA A 154 3.88 -10.53 -14.49
N SER A 155 4.83 -11.18 -15.15
CA SER A 155 6.24 -11.18 -14.75
C SER A 155 6.53 -11.74 -13.35
N ASN A 156 5.64 -12.55 -12.78
CA ASN A 156 5.95 -13.42 -11.63
C ASN A 156 6.53 -14.75 -12.14
N ARG A 157 7.86 -14.82 -12.27
CA ARG A 157 8.54 -15.93 -12.99
C ARG A 157 8.32 -17.31 -12.36
N ASN A 158 8.09 -17.36 -11.05
CA ASN A 158 7.88 -18.59 -10.32
C ASN A 158 6.40 -18.99 -10.22
N LEU A 159 5.50 -18.17 -10.77
CA LEU A 159 4.07 -18.37 -10.60
C LEU A 159 3.61 -19.55 -11.45
N SER A 160 3.32 -20.65 -10.77
CA SER A 160 2.72 -21.83 -11.39
C SER A 160 1.22 -21.86 -11.08
N CYS A 161 0.40 -22.13 -12.10
CA CYS A 161 -1.01 -22.49 -11.87
C CYS A 161 -1.05 -23.97 -11.44
N LYS A 162 -1.41 -24.25 -10.19
CA LYS A 162 -1.71 -25.61 -9.69
C LYS A 162 -3.20 -25.77 -9.36
#